data_AF-A0A9Q0D8X2-F1
#
_entry.id   AF-A0A9Q0D8X2-F1
#
_cell.length_a   1.000
_cell.length_b   1.000
_cell.length_c   1.000
_cell.angle_alpha   90.00
_cell.angle_beta   90.00
_cell.angle_gamma   90.00
#
_symmetry.space_group_name_H-M   'P 1'
#
loop_
_entity.id
_entity.type
_entity.pdbx_description
1 polymer ?
#
loop_
_entity_poly.entity_id
_entity_poly.type
_entity_poly.pdbx_seq_one_letter_code
_entity_poly.pdbx_strand_id
1 'polypeptide(L)'
;MTTGVAGIGKTILTHKFTLDWAEGKSNHDIHFTLPFTFRELNLLKVKKFSLVELLHHFFIQTKGIRRYDLFQVVFILDGLDECRLPLDFKNNPIWTDVSKSTSVDVLLTNLIRGDLLPSARIWITTRPAAANQIPAECVDMVTEVRGFTDPQKEEYFRKRFREETLASTIISHIKTSRSLHIMCHIP
;
A
#
# COMPACT_ATOMS: atom_id res chain seq x y z
N MET A 1 7.22 3.53 4.33
CA MET A 1 7.32 3.08 2.93
C MET A 1 7.81 1.64 2.88
N THR A 2 7.23 0.79 2.04
CA THR A 2 7.62 -0.61 1.87
C THR A 2 8.10 -0.88 0.44
N THR A 3 9.31 -1.43 0.32
CA THR A 3 9.96 -1.75 -0.95
C THR A 3 10.12 -3.25 -1.12
N GLY A 4 10.40 -3.69 -2.35
CA GLY A 4 10.66 -5.09 -2.66
C GLY A 4 10.46 -5.39 -4.15
N VAL A 5 11.01 -6.50 -4.62
CA VAL A 5 10.93 -6.89 -6.04
C VAL A 5 9.49 -7.15 -6.50
N ALA A 6 9.28 -7.27 -7.82
CA ALA A 6 7.97 -7.61 -8.37
C ALA A 6 7.51 -8.98 -7.86
N GLY A 7 6.22 -9.13 -7.57
CA GLY A 7 5.64 -10.40 -7.10
C GLY A 7 5.93 -10.75 -5.63
N ILE A 8 6.83 -10.06 -4.93
CA ILE A 8 7.28 -10.45 -3.59
C ILE A 8 6.23 -10.36 -2.46
N GLY A 9 5.00 -9.93 -2.77
CA GLY A 9 3.88 -9.91 -1.81
C GLY A 9 3.57 -8.55 -1.15
N LYS A 10 4.10 -7.43 -1.66
CA LYS A 10 3.83 -6.08 -1.09
C LYS A 10 2.33 -5.75 -0.99
N THR A 11 1.56 -5.96 -2.06
CA THR A 11 0.11 -5.72 -2.08
C THR A 11 -0.66 -6.69 -1.18
N ILE A 12 -0.23 -7.95 -1.09
CA ILE A 12 -0.87 -8.92 -0.19
C ILE A 12 -0.67 -8.52 1.27
N LEU A 13 0.49 -7.93 1.60
CA LEU A 13 0.77 -7.43 2.95
C LEU A 13 -0.19 -6.30 3.34
N THR A 14 -0.45 -5.34 2.45
CA THR A 14 -1.39 -4.24 2.72
C THR A 14 -2.84 -4.71 2.76
N HIS A 15 -3.22 -5.67 1.92
CA HIS A 15 -4.52 -6.33 2.00
C HIS A 15 -4.71 -7.08 3.32
N LYS A 16 -3.70 -7.83 3.78
CA LYS A 16 -3.76 -8.55 5.05
C LYS A 16 -3.91 -7.60 6.23
N PHE A 17 -3.15 -6.50 6.23
CA PHE A 17 -3.30 -5.44 7.23
C PHE A 17 -4.73 -4.88 7.27
N THR A 18 -5.28 -4.56 6.09
CA THR A 18 -6.63 -3.99 5.97
C THR A 18 -7.69 -5.00 6.43
N LEU A 19 -7.53 -6.29 6.11
CA LEU A 19 -8.41 -7.36 6.56
C LEU A 19 -8.36 -7.52 8.09
N ASP A 20 -7.17 -7.58 8.67
CA ASP A 20 -7.02 -7.74 10.12
C ASP A 20 -7.57 -6.53 10.90
N TRP A 21 -7.42 -5.32 10.37
CA TRP A 21 -8.05 -4.12 10.91
C TRP A 21 -9.58 -4.21 10.81
N ALA A 22 -10.13 -4.56 9.64
CA ALA A 22 -11.56 -4.63 9.41
C ALA A 22 -12.24 -5.73 10.27
N GLU A 23 -11.54 -6.82 10.55
CA GLU A 23 -12.00 -7.90 11.44
C GLU A 23 -11.74 -7.61 12.93
N GLY A 24 -11.15 -6.45 13.28
CA GLY A 24 -10.84 -6.09 14.66
C GLY A 24 -9.80 -6.99 15.32
N LYS A 25 -8.90 -7.60 14.54
CA LYS A 25 -7.82 -8.46 15.04
C LYS A 25 -6.60 -7.67 15.51
N SER A 26 -6.34 -6.51 14.90
CA SER A 26 -5.19 -5.66 15.21
C SER A 26 -5.42 -4.21 14.83
N ASN A 27 -4.53 -3.31 15.27
CA ASN A 27 -4.55 -1.87 14.98
C ASN A 27 -5.85 -1.17 15.41
N HIS A 28 -6.31 -1.48 16.63
CA HIS A 28 -7.56 -0.94 17.20
C HIS A 28 -7.55 0.57 17.42
N ASP A 29 -6.37 1.22 17.40
CA ASP A 29 -6.21 2.67 17.46
C ASP A 29 -6.60 3.37 16.14
N ILE A 30 -6.65 2.63 15.03
CA ILE A 30 -6.97 3.17 13.70
C ILE A 30 -8.48 3.18 13.49
N HIS A 31 -9.00 4.37 13.21
CA HIS A 31 -10.42 4.56 12.92
C HIS A 31 -10.76 4.29 11.46
N PHE A 32 -9.86 4.63 10.53
CA PHE A 32 -10.06 4.43 9.09
C PHE A 32 -8.78 3.94 8.41
N THR A 33 -8.92 2.86 7.64
CA THR A 33 -7.93 2.46 6.64
C THR A 33 -8.49 2.75 5.25
N LEU A 34 -7.77 3.57 4.46
CA LEU A 34 -8.19 4.05 3.15
C LEU A 34 -7.20 3.58 2.08
N PRO A 35 -7.40 2.38 1.49
CA PRO A 35 -6.51 1.83 0.49
C PRO A 35 -6.77 2.39 -0.91
N PHE A 36 -5.73 2.92 -1.54
CA PHE A 36 -5.70 3.36 -2.92
C PHE A 36 -4.63 2.60 -3.69
N THR A 37 -4.90 2.31 -4.97
CA THR A 37 -3.84 1.97 -5.91
C THR A 37 -3.46 3.20 -6.74
N PHE A 38 -2.16 3.37 -7.05
CA PHE A 38 -1.76 4.42 -7.99
C PHE A 38 -2.36 4.21 -9.38
N ARG A 39 -2.66 2.96 -9.78
CA ARG A 39 -3.40 2.65 -11.01
C ARG A 39 -4.77 3.34 -11.05
N GLU A 40 -5.53 3.28 -9.97
CA GLU A 40 -6.84 3.94 -9.87
C GLU A 40 -6.69 5.46 -9.86
N LEU A 41 -5.73 5.98 -9.08
CA LEU A 41 -5.47 7.42 -9.01
C LEU A 41 -5.06 8.01 -10.36
N ASN A 42 -4.33 7.26 -11.19
CA ASN A 42 -3.97 7.67 -12.55
C ASN A 42 -5.18 7.94 -13.45
N LEU A 43 -6.32 7.29 -13.21
CA LEU A 43 -7.55 7.50 -13.99
C LEU A 43 -8.18 8.87 -13.72
N LEU A 44 -7.81 9.52 -12.61
CA LEU A 44 -8.34 10.79 -12.15
C LEU A 44 -7.42 11.98 -12.46
N LYS A 45 -6.30 11.76 -13.16
CA LYS A 45 -5.26 12.77 -13.41
C LYS A 45 -5.73 14.09 -14.04
N VAL A 46 -6.83 14.08 -14.80
CA VAL A 46 -7.39 15.26 -15.48
C VAL A 46 -8.51 15.94 -14.69
N LYS A 47 -8.93 15.35 -13.57
CA LYS A 47 -10.02 15.84 -12.74
C LYS A 47 -9.47 16.57 -11.52
N LYS A 48 -10.31 17.45 -10.96
CA LYS A 48 -10.04 18.11 -9.68
C LYS A 48 -10.96 17.53 -8.61
N PHE A 49 -10.41 17.37 -7.42
CA PHE A 49 -11.11 16.88 -6.24
C PHE A 49 -10.59 17.65 -5.02
N SER A 50 -11.45 17.86 -4.02
CA SER A 50 -10.98 18.03 -2.66
C SER A 50 -10.61 16.67 -2.07
N LEU A 51 -9.89 16.63 -0.94
CA LEU A 51 -9.62 15.35 -0.28
C LEU A 51 -10.93 14.64 0.08
N VAL A 52 -11.90 15.37 0.63
CA VAL A 52 -13.22 14.83 1.01
C VAL A 52 -13.94 14.25 -0.21
N GLU A 53 -13.97 14.97 -1.34
CA GLU A 53 -14.59 14.49 -2.58
C GLU A 53 -13.89 13.24 -3.12
N LEU A 54 -12.55 13.19 -3.07
CA LEU A 54 -11.78 12.03 -3.50
C LEU A 54 -12.11 10.80 -2.63
N LEU A 55 -12.18 10.97 -1.31
CA LEU A 55 -12.55 9.89 -0.40
C LEU A 55 -13.97 9.39 -0.65
N HIS A 56 -14.95 10.29 -0.83
CA HIS A 56 -16.33 9.91 -1.14
C HIS A 56 -16.49 9.26 -2.51
N HIS A 57 -15.59 9.54 -3.45
CA HIS A 57 -15.58 8.93 -4.77
C HIS A 57 -15.23 7.44 -4.70
N PHE A 58 -14.21 7.08 -3.93
CA PHE A 58 -13.76 5.69 -3.79
C PHE A 58 -14.49 4.92 -2.70
N PHE A 59 -14.86 5.59 -1.61
CA PHE A 59 -15.46 4.97 -0.42
C PHE A 59 -16.83 5.57 -0.15
N ILE A 60 -17.85 5.09 -0.87
CA ILE A 60 -19.22 5.61 -0.75
C ILE A 60 -19.77 5.56 0.68
N GLN A 61 -19.31 4.60 1.49
CA GLN A 61 -19.69 4.42 2.89
C GLN A 61 -19.22 5.55 3.80
N THR A 62 -18.23 6.34 3.34
CA THR A 62 -17.72 7.51 4.07
C THR A 62 -18.49 8.80 3.78
N LYS A 63 -19.50 8.74 2.90
CA LYS A 63 -20.37 9.89 2.61
C LYS A 63 -21.06 10.36 3.89
N GLY A 64 -20.78 11.61 4.27
CA GLY A 64 -21.22 12.22 5.53
C GLY A 64 -20.06 12.61 6.43
N ILE A 65 -18.91 11.94 6.30
CA ILE A 65 -17.69 12.32 7.00
C ILE A 65 -17.00 13.43 6.23
N ARG A 66 -16.75 14.55 6.91
CA ARG A 66 -16.02 15.71 6.35
C ARG A 66 -14.77 16.07 7.16
N ARG A 67 -14.75 15.70 8.44
CA ARG A 67 -13.70 16.01 9.40
C ARG A 67 -12.83 14.79 9.67
N TYR A 68 -11.97 14.47 8.72
CA TYR A 68 -11.01 13.36 8.85
C TYR A 68 -9.88 13.66 9.84
N ASP A 69 -9.67 14.94 10.16
CA ASP A 69 -8.70 15.44 11.14
C ASP A 69 -8.97 14.96 12.57
N LEU A 70 -10.22 14.59 12.88
CA LEU A 70 -10.64 14.08 14.19
C LEU A 70 -10.35 12.59 14.40
N PHE A 71 -9.88 11.89 13.37
CA PHE A 71 -9.74 10.45 13.39
C PHE A 71 -8.29 10.03 13.15
N GLN A 72 -7.91 8.89 13.71
CA GLN A 72 -6.68 8.24 13.31
C GLN A 72 -6.90 7.55 11.96
N VAL A 73 -6.42 8.19 10.89
CA VAL A 73 -6.56 7.72 9.52
C VAL A 73 -5.24 7.15 9.02
N VAL A 74 -5.31 6.02 8.31
CA VAL A 74 -4.19 5.44 7.57
C VAL A 74 -4.51 5.39 6.08
N PHE A 75 -3.71 6.07 5.28
CA PHE A 75 -3.73 5.96 3.82
C PHE A 75 -2.76 4.88 3.39
N ILE A 76 -3.24 3.91 2.62
CA ILE A 76 -2.39 2.94 1.96
C ILE A 76 -2.33 3.32 0.48
N LEU A 77 -1.14 3.63 -0.03
CA LEU A 77 -0.91 3.98 -1.42
C LEU A 77 -0.09 2.87 -2.08
N ASP A 78 -0.79 1.94 -2.73
CA ASP A 78 -0.18 0.73 -3.30
C ASP A 78 0.31 0.97 -4.74
N GLY A 79 1.55 0.54 -5.01
CA GLY A 79 2.13 0.50 -6.36
C GLY A 79 2.63 1.84 -6.89
N LEU A 80 3.44 2.58 -6.11
CA LEU A 80 4.04 3.84 -6.57
C LEU A 80 4.86 3.70 -7.86
N ASP A 81 5.45 2.53 -8.12
CA ASP A 81 6.13 2.23 -9.39
C ASP A 81 5.22 2.32 -10.62
N GLU A 82 3.91 2.38 -10.42
CA GLU A 82 2.89 2.53 -11.46
C GLU A 82 2.29 3.94 -11.50
N CYS A 83 2.76 4.85 -10.65
CA CYS A 83 2.31 6.23 -10.63
C CYS A 83 2.67 6.94 -11.94
N ARG A 84 1.69 7.65 -12.50
CA ARG A 84 1.84 8.50 -13.70
C ARG A 84 1.52 9.96 -13.41
N LEU A 85 1.26 10.29 -12.14
CA LEU A 85 1.13 11.67 -11.69
C LEU A 85 2.55 12.26 -11.55
N PRO A 86 2.74 13.56 -11.83
CA PRO A 86 4.07 14.19 -11.72
C PRO A 86 4.73 14.06 -10.35
N LEU A 87 3.92 14.02 -9.29
CA LEU A 87 4.30 14.13 -7.89
C LEU A 87 5.30 15.27 -7.67
N ASP A 88 4.95 16.48 -8.12
CA ASP A 88 5.86 17.63 -8.07
C ASP A 88 5.99 18.20 -6.65
N PHE A 89 6.81 17.54 -5.84
CA PHE A 89 7.10 17.93 -4.47
C PHE A 89 7.81 19.30 -4.34
N LYS A 90 8.29 19.91 -5.43
CA LYS A 90 8.98 21.20 -5.37
C LYS A 90 8.07 22.36 -5.75
N ASN A 91 7.29 22.20 -6.82
CA ASN A 91 6.51 23.30 -7.40
C ASN A 91 5.03 23.26 -7.04
N ASN A 92 4.49 22.13 -6.57
CA ASN A 92 3.08 22.09 -6.16
C ASN A 92 2.82 23.03 -4.99
N PRO A 93 1.76 23.86 -5.07
CA PRO A 93 1.42 24.78 -4.00
C PRO A 93 1.10 24.02 -2.71
N ILE A 94 1.37 24.68 -1.59
CA ILE A 94 0.94 24.19 -0.28
C ILE A 94 -0.59 24.16 -0.27
N TRP A 95 -1.15 23.02 0.09
CA TRP A 95 -2.58 22.78 0.12
C TRP A 95 -2.97 22.16 1.46
N THR A 96 -3.69 22.93 2.28
CA THR A 96 -4.04 22.55 3.66
C THR A 96 -5.54 22.33 3.88
N ASP A 97 -6.37 22.74 2.91
CA ASP A 97 -7.84 22.68 3.03
C ASP A 97 -8.39 21.40 2.38
N VAL A 98 -8.81 20.46 3.23
CA VAL A 98 -9.37 19.16 2.81
C VAL A 98 -10.68 19.27 2.03
N SER A 99 -11.37 20.42 2.07
CA SER A 99 -12.65 20.66 1.41
C SER A 99 -12.52 21.43 0.09
N LYS A 100 -11.37 22.03 -0.21
CA LYS A 100 -11.15 22.74 -1.47
C LYS A 100 -10.57 21.84 -2.55
N SER A 101 -11.13 21.95 -3.76
CA SER A 101 -10.73 21.11 -4.89
C SER A 101 -9.44 21.58 -5.56
N THR A 102 -8.55 20.64 -5.84
CA THR A 102 -7.29 20.82 -6.59
C THR A 102 -7.00 19.57 -7.43
N SER A 103 -5.87 19.52 -8.15
CA SER A 103 -5.49 18.30 -8.87
C SER A 103 -5.14 17.16 -7.91
N VAL A 104 -5.31 15.91 -8.36
CA VAL A 104 -4.91 14.73 -7.57
C VAL A 104 -3.42 14.76 -7.23
N ASP A 105 -2.60 15.30 -8.12
CA ASP A 105 -1.17 15.49 -7.90
C ASP A 105 -0.85 16.39 -6.71
N VAL A 106 -1.52 17.56 -6.64
CA VAL A 106 -1.38 18.50 -5.53
C VAL A 106 -1.92 17.88 -4.23
N LEU A 107 -3.03 17.14 -4.29
CA LEU A 107 -3.56 16.43 -3.12
C LEU A 107 -2.55 15.42 -2.57
N LEU A 108 -2.00 14.55 -3.42
CA LEU A 108 -1.10 13.48 -2.97
C LEU A 108 0.22 14.04 -2.44
N THR A 109 0.81 15.03 -3.11
CA THR A 109 2.07 15.65 -2.64
C THR A 109 1.88 16.32 -1.28
N ASN A 110 0.79 17.07 -1.08
CA ASN A 110 0.51 17.71 0.21
C ASN A 110 0.06 16.73 1.30
N LEU A 111 -0.59 15.62 0.93
CA LEU A 111 -0.88 14.54 1.88
C LEU A 111 0.44 13.90 2.35
N ILE A 112 1.34 13.54 1.42
CA ILE A 112 2.62 12.89 1.72
C ILE A 112 3.57 13.80 2.50
N ARG A 113 3.61 15.11 2.21
CA ARG A 113 4.38 16.08 3.00
C ARG A 113 3.79 16.31 4.40
N GLY A 114 2.51 15.97 4.61
CA GLY A 114 1.79 16.22 5.86
C GLY A 114 1.11 17.60 5.92
N ASP A 115 1.11 18.39 4.86
CA ASP A 115 0.46 19.71 4.81
C ASP A 115 -1.08 19.63 4.84
N LEU A 116 -1.65 18.62 4.16
CA LEU A 116 -3.10 18.53 3.92
C LEU A 116 -3.87 17.87 5.06
N LEU A 117 -3.30 16.84 5.68
CA LEU A 117 -3.91 16.13 6.81
C LEU A 117 -2.80 15.63 7.75
N PRO A 118 -2.23 16.50 8.59
CA PRO A 118 -1.01 16.21 9.36
C PRO A 118 -1.11 15.00 10.31
N SER A 119 -2.32 14.65 10.77
CA SER A 119 -2.55 13.52 11.67
C SER A 119 -2.60 12.15 10.97
N ALA A 120 -2.65 12.14 9.64
CA ALA A 120 -2.74 10.91 8.87
C ALA A 120 -1.41 10.16 8.84
N ARG A 121 -1.47 8.82 8.97
CA ARG A 121 -0.32 7.95 8.68
C ARG A 121 -0.41 7.48 7.24
N ILE A 122 0.73 7.36 6.56
CA ILE A 122 0.78 7.00 5.15
C ILE A 122 1.70 5.79 4.95
N TRP A 123 1.15 4.76 4.33
CA TRP A 123 1.88 3.57 3.93
C TRP A 123 1.93 3.44 2.41
N ILE A 124 3.09 3.75 1.84
CA ILE A 124 3.36 3.57 0.41
C ILE A 124 4.04 2.23 0.15
N THR A 125 3.61 1.49 -0.87
CA THR A 125 4.35 0.34 -1.41
C THR A 125 4.95 0.66 -2.78
N THR A 126 6.14 0.14 -3.06
CA THR A 126 6.82 0.43 -4.34
C THR A 126 7.90 -0.60 -4.68
N ARG A 127 8.35 -0.63 -5.93
CA ARG A 127 9.64 -1.25 -6.28
C ARG A 127 10.80 -0.33 -5.88
N PRO A 128 11.98 -0.87 -5.54
CA PRO A 128 13.12 -0.06 -5.14
C PRO A 128 13.47 1.05 -6.14
N ALA A 129 13.37 0.77 -7.45
CA ALA A 129 13.69 1.73 -8.51
C ALA A 129 12.77 2.96 -8.57
N ALA A 130 11.59 2.92 -7.94
CA ALA A 130 10.63 4.02 -7.91
C ALA A 130 10.54 4.69 -6.52
N ALA A 131 11.30 4.20 -5.53
CA ALA A 131 11.24 4.74 -4.16
C ALA A 131 11.70 6.20 -4.08
N ASN A 132 12.62 6.60 -4.95
CA ASN A 132 13.15 7.96 -5.04
C ASN A 132 12.17 8.99 -5.63
N GLN A 133 10.97 8.57 -6.07
CA GLN A 133 9.89 9.52 -6.41
C GLN A 133 9.37 10.25 -5.17
N ILE A 134 9.54 9.67 -3.98
CA ILE A 134 9.20 10.32 -2.71
C ILE A 134 10.48 10.92 -2.11
N PRO A 135 10.49 12.22 -1.76
CA PRO A 135 11.61 12.84 -1.08
C PRO A 135 11.92 12.15 0.25
N ALA A 136 13.20 12.01 0.58
CA ALA A 136 13.64 11.27 1.78
C ALA A 136 13.12 11.92 3.07
N GLU A 137 12.98 13.24 3.08
CA GLU A 137 12.41 14.03 4.18
C GLU A 137 10.93 13.74 4.45
N CYS A 138 10.22 13.13 3.49
CA CYS A 138 8.82 12.70 3.65
C CYS A 138 8.70 11.23 4.10
N VAL A 139 9.81 10.55 4.43
CA VAL A 139 9.84 9.12 4.75
C VAL A 139 10.43 8.87 6.13
N ASP A 140 9.56 8.55 7.09
CA ASP A 140 10.00 8.23 8.46
C ASP A 140 10.63 6.83 8.57
N MET A 141 10.12 5.87 7.79
CA MET A 141 10.53 4.47 7.89
C MET A 141 10.48 3.78 6.53
N VAL A 142 11.52 2.97 6.25
CA VAL A 142 11.59 2.09 5.08
C VAL A 142 11.64 0.64 5.54
N THR A 143 10.77 -0.20 4.97
CA THR A 143 10.78 -1.65 5.17
C THR A 143 10.97 -2.35 3.82
N GLU A 144 11.65 -3.50 3.81
CA GLU A 144 11.88 -4.30 2.60
C GLU A 144 11.20 -5.67 2.76
N VAL A 145 10.34 -6.04 1.81
CA VAL A 145 9.76 -7.38 1.73
C VAL A 145 10.74 -8.28 0.98
N ARG A 146 11.23 -9.30 1.69
CA ARG A 146 12.26 -10.23 1.22
C ARG A 146 11.72 -11.62 0.87
N GLY A 147 10.41 -11.82 0.69
CA GLY A 147 9.87 -13.12 0.30
C GLY A 147 9.95 -14.20 1.39
N PHE A 148 9.85 -15.46 0.99
CA PHE A 148 9.78 -16.60 1.90
C PHE A 148 11.15 -17.12 2.33
N THR A 149 11.28 -17.34 3.63
CA THR A 149 12.30 -18.24 4.21
C THR A 149 11.98 -19.70 3.90
N ASP A 150 12.96 -20.61 3.99
CA ASP A 150 12.73 -22.03 3.69
C ASP A 150 11.59 -22.67 4.50
N PRO A 151 11.42 -22.40 5.81
CA PRO A 151 10.25 -22.87 6.56
C PRO A 151 8.93 -22.32 6.02
N GLN A 152 8.89 -21.03 5.63
CA GLN A 152 7.68 -20.40 5.09
C GLN A 152 7.30 -20.93 3.72
N LYS A 153 8.27 -21.35 2.89
CA LYS A 153 7.99 -22.03 1.61
C LYS A 153 7.20 -23.31 1.86
N GLU A 154 7.65 -24.15 2.80
CA GLU A 154 6.95 -25.38 3.12
C GLU A 154 5.58 -25.13 3.75
N GLU A 155 5.50 -24.16 4.66
CA GLU A 155 4.24 -23.75 5.28
C GLU A 155 3.22 -23.32 4.21
N TYR A 156 3.66 -22.55 3.22
CA TYR A 156 2.82 -22.15 2.09
C TYR A 156 2.29 -23.38 1.34
N PHE A 157 3.13 -24.34 0.98
CA PHE A 157 2.69 -25.55 0.27
C PHE A 157 1.70 -26.37 1.10
N ARG A 158 1.97 -26.58 2.40
CA ARG A 158 1.05 -27.30 3.30
C ARG A 158 -0.30 -26.59 3.46
N LYS A 159 -0.31 -25.25 3.53
CA LYS A 159 -1.55 -24.46 3.57
C LYS A 159 -2.30 -24.49 2.24
N ARG A 160 -1.57 -24.51 1.11
CA ARG A 160 -2.13 -24.47 -0.25
C ARG A 160 -2.70 -25.82 -0.69
N PHE A 161 -2.10 -26.91 -0.26
CA PHE A 161 -2.48 -28.29 -0.57
C PHE A 161 -2.87 -29.01 0.73
N ARG A 162 -4.18 -29.11 1.00
CA ARG A 162 -4.71 -29.65 2.27
C ARG A 162 -4.41 -31.14 2.50
N GLU A 163 -4.11 -31.87 1.42
CA GLU A 163 -3.75 -33.29 1.51
C GLU A 163 -2.26 -33.41 1.83
N GLU A 164 -1.94 -33.92 3.03
CA GLU A 164 -0.56 -33.94 3.57
C GLU A 164 0.41 -34.77 2.70
N THR A 165 -0.07 -35.87 2.13
CA THR A 165 0.70 -36.74 1.22
C THR A 165 1.08 -35.99 -0.07
N LEU A 166 0.13 -35.26 -0.65
CA LEU A 166 0.36 -34.44 -1.83
C LEU A 166 1.32 -33.26 -1.52
N ALA A 167 1.08 -32.54 -0.42
CA ALA A 167 1.94 -31.42 -0.01
C ALA A 167 3.40 -31.89 0.22
N SER A 168 3.58 -33.01 0.92
CA SER A 168 4.89 -33.61 1.17
C SER A 168 5.59 -34.03 -0.13
N THR A 169 4.86 -34.62 -1.08
CA THR A 169 5.38 -35.01 -2.39
C THR A 169 5.84 -33.78 -3.19
N ILE A 170 5.05 -32.71 -3.22
CA ILE A 170 5.40 -31.45 -3.89
C ILE A 170 6.65 -30.83 -3.27
N ILE A 171 6.72 -30.72 -1.94
CA ILE A 171 7.88 -30.18 -1.23
C ILE A 171 9.13 -31.00 -1.56
N SER A 172 9.03 -32.33 -1.56
CA SER A 172 10.13 -33.23 -1.94
C SER A 172 10.62 -32.96 -3.36
N HIS A 173 9.71 -32.92 -4.34
CA HIS A 173 10.05 -32.65 -5.74
C HIS A 173 10.64 -31.25 -5.97
N ILE A 174 10.18 -30.23 -5.23
CA ILE A 174 10.77 -28.89 -5.34
C ILE A 174 12.19 -28.90 -4.79
N LYS A 175 12.44 -29.59 -3.67
CA LYS A 175 13.77 -29.68 -3.04
C LYS A 175 14.79 -30.44 -3.89
N THR A 176 14.38 -31.39 -4.74
CA THR A 176 15.32 -32.07 -5.66
C THR A 176 15.88 -31.13 -6.72
N SER A 177 15.15 -30.06 -7.08
CA SER A 177 15.61 -29.03 -8.01
C SER A 177 16.02 -27.76 -7.28
N ARG A 178 17.34 -27.56 -7.13
CA ARG A 178 17.90 -26.36 -6.48
C ARG A 178 17.36 -25.06 -7.10
N SER A 179 17.22 -25.00 -8.42
CA SER A 179 16.72 -23.81 -9.13
C SER A 179 15.26 -23.52 -8.78
N LEU A 180 14.38 -24.53 -8.80
CA LEU A 180 12.98 -24.35 -8.40
C LEU A 180 12.88 -23.91 -6.94
N HIS A 181 13.63 -24.56 -6.06
CA HIS A 181 13.63 -24.24 -4.63
C HIS A 181 14.07 -22.80 -4.32
N ILE A 182 15.03 -22.26 -5.08
CA ILE A 182 15.45 -20.85 -4.98
C ILE A 182 14.35 -19.93 -5.51
N MET A 183 13.72 -20.27 -6.65
CA MET A 183 12.65 -19.44 -7.22
C MET A 183 11.43 -19.32 -6.29
N CYS A 184 11.10 -20.36 -5.51
CA CYS A 184 10.03 -20.33 -4.50
C CYS A 184 10.27 -19.36 -3.34
N HIS A 185 11.39 -18.65 -3.32
CA HIS A 185 11.58 -17.50 -2.44
C HIS A 185 10.60 -16.36 -2.74
N ILE A 186 10.20 -16.20 -4.01
CA ILE A 186 9.13 -15.30 -4.41
C ILE A 186 7.80 -16.06 -4.26
N PRO A 187 6.86 -15.58 -3.41
CA PRO A 187 5.55 -16.19 -3.21
C PRO A 187 4.71 -16.31 -4.48
#